data_AF-A0A5S9MF42-F1
#
_entry.id   AF-A0A5S9MF42-F1
#
_cell.length_a   1.000
_cell.length_b   1.000
_cell.length_c   1.000
_cell.angle_alpha   90.00
_cell.angle_beta   90.00
_cell.angle_gamma   90.00
#
_symmetry.space_group_name_H-M   'P 1'
#
loop_
_entity.id
_entity.type
_entity.pdbx_description
1 polymer ?
#
loop_
_entity_poly.entity_id
_entity_poly.type
_entity_poly.pdbx_seq_one_letter_code
_entity_poly.pdbx_strand_id
1 'polypeptide(L)'
;MHLIFICHTESRHDNSNIQGADPVSAMVVFQDGKPYKKEYRKYKIKTVSGPDDYASMREVIRRRYTRVLKDELPLPDLILIDGGKGQINAAIDVLENELNLSVPVAGLVKKMKKHRTSNLMMGDTLEIVALERNSQAFYLLQRIQDEDAPVRH
;
A
#
# COMPACT_ATOMS: atom_id res chain seq x y z
N MET A 1 -8.72 -0.03 -15.49
CA MET A 1 -7.56 -0.29 -14.59
C MET A 1 -7.97 -0.03 -13.15
N HIS A 2 -8.15 -1.09 -12.36
CA HIS A 2 -8.43 -1.06 -10.92
C HIS A 2 -7.12 -1.22 -10.15
N LEU A 3 -6.76 -0.19 -9.38
CA LEU A 3 -5.48 -0.07 -8.69
C LEU A 3 -5.75 0.15 -7.22
N ILE A 4 -5.13 -0.65 -6.36
CA ILE A 4 -5.22 -0.48 -4.91
C ILE A 4 -3.87 -0.02 -4.39
N PHE A 5 -3.84 1.09 -3.68
CA PHE A 5 -2.66 1.59 -2.98
C PHE A 5 -2.83 1.41 -1.48
N ILE A 6 -1.85 0.77 -0.87
CA ILE A 6 -1.80 0.49 0.57
C ILE A 6 -0.61 1.23 1.14
N CYS A 7 -0.88 2.17 2.04
CA CYS A 7 0.12 2.82 2.84
C CYS A 7 0.04 2.32 4.28
N HIS A 8 1.18 1.90 4.83
CA HIS A 8 1.31 1.72 6.26
C HIS A 8 1.54 3.08 6.93
N THR A 9 0.84 3.37 8.03
CA THR A 9 1.09 4.56 8.83
C THR A 9 1.29 4.18 10.29
N GLU A 10 2.48 4.43 10.80
CA GLU A 10 2.66 4.52 12.24
C GLU A 10 1.85 5.74 12.73
N SER A 11 0.78 5.49 13.49
CA SER A 11 0.01 6.55 14.11
C SER A 11 0.91 7.28 15.10
N ARG A 12 1.34 8.50 14.76
CA ARG A 12 1.88 9.44 15.74
C ARG A 12 0.78 10.45 16.07
N HIS A 13 -0.04 10.12 17.07
CA HIS A 13 -0.87 11.12 17.72
C HIS A 13 -0.03 11.81 18.79
N ASP A 14 0.20 13.11 18.61
CA ASP A 14 0.68 14.00 19.67
C ASP A 14 -0.53 14.28 20.56
N ASN A 15 -0.76 13.44 21.57
CA ASN A 15 -1.71 13.75 22.62
C ASN A 15 -1.20 13.25 23.95
N SER A 16 -0.83 14.23 24.77
CA SER A 16 -0.54 14.13 26.19
C SER A 16 -1.46 13.10 26.88
N ASN A 17 -0.85 12.07 27.46
CA ASN A 17 -1.39 11.24 28.56
C ASN A 17 -2.15 9.92 28.28
N ILE A 18 -2.01 9.24 27.14
CA ILE A 18 -2.56 7.87 26.96
C ILE A 18 -1.50 6.91 26.38
N GLN A 19 -1.39 5.74 27.03
CA GLN A 19 -0.56 4.60 26.63
C GLN A 19 -0.77 4.21 25.16
N GLY A 20 0.34 4.12 24.41
CA GLY A 20 0.47 3.39 23.14
C GLY A 20 -0.38 3.89 21.96
N ALA A 21 0.25 4.39 20.90
CA ALA A 21 -0.48 4.68 19.67
C ALA A 21 -0.72 3.39 18.87
N ASP A 22 -1.98 3.10 18.52
CA ASP A 22 -2.33 1.95 17.69
C ASP A 22 -1.88 2.18 16.23
N PRO A 23 -1.09 1.27 15.62
CA PRO A 23 -0.72 1.39 14.22
C PRO A 23 -1.94 1.29 13.30
N VAL A 24 -1.94 2.07 12.22
CA VAL A 24 -3.07 2.15 11.27
C VAL A 24 -2.53 2.03 9.85
N SER A 25 -3.27 1.39 8.95
CA SER A 25 -2.98 1.42 7.52
C SER A 25 -4.11 2.08 6.76
N ALA A 26 -3.76 2.96 5.83
CA ALA A 26 -4.67 3.59 4.90
C ALA A 26 -4.62 2.84 3.56
N MET A 27 -5.79 2.63 2.97
CA MET A 27 -5.94 2.04 1.65
C MET A 27 -6.78 2.98 0.80
N VAL A 28 -6.22 3.42 -0.33
CA VAL A 28 -6.94 4.17 -1.36
C VAL A 28 -7.07 3.33 -2.61
N VAL A 29 -8.15 3.54 -3.32
CA VAL A 29 -8.49 2.79 -4.53
C VAL A 29 -8.62 3.75 -5.70
N PHE A 30 -8.05 3.39 -6.83
CA PHE A 30 -8.16 4.11 -8.09
C PHE A 30 -8.82 3.22 -9.13
N GLN A 31 -9.76 3.78 -9.87
CA GLN A 31 -10.42 3.11 -10.98
C GLN A 31 -10.33 4.01 -12.20
N ASP A 32 -9.78 3.47 -13.29
CA ASP A 32 -9.60 4.17 -14.56
C ASP A 32 -8.86 5.50 -14.41
N GLY A 33 -7.80 5.47 -13.59
CA GLY A 33 -6.94 6.62 -13.33
C GLY A 33 -7.56 7.68 -12.41
N LYS A 34 -8.74 7.43 -11.83
CA LYS A 34 -9.44 8.36 -10.95
C LYS A 34 -9.60 7.80 -9.52
N PRO A 35 -9.54 8.66 -8.48
CA PRO A 35 -9.81 8.25 -7.10
C PRO A 35 -11.21 7.64 -6.94
N TYR A 36 -11.28 6.44 -6.37
CA TYR A 36 -12.53 5.76 -6.06
C TYR A 36 -12.78 5.74 -4.54
N LYS A 37 -13.20 6.90 -4.03
CA LYS A 37 -13.31 7.19 -2.58
C LYS A 37 -14.24 6.25 -1.81
N LYS A 38 -15.27 5.69 -2.47
CA LYS A 38 -16.21 4.73 -1.84
C LYS A 38 -15.53 3.46 -1.33
N GLU A 39 -14.38 3.10 -1.90
CA GLU A 39 -13.60 1.93 -1.51
C GLU A 39 -12.39 2.24 -0.63
N TYR A 40 -12.26 3.49 -0.16
CA TYR A 40 -11.20 3.81 0.78
C TYR A 40 -11.44 3.09 2.10
N ARG A 41 -10.37 2.56 2.70
CA ARG A 41 -10.46 1.82 3.97
C ARG A 41 -9.33 2.24 4.89
N LYS A 42 -9.64 2.28 6.18
CA LYS A 42 -8.69 2.49 7.27
C LYS A 42 -8.66 1.21 8.11
N TYR A 43 -7.49 0.59 8.22
CA TYR A 43 -7.28 -0.65 8.96
C TYR A 43 -6.53 -0.35 10.25
N LYS A 44 -7.22 -0.48 11.39
CA LYS A 44 -6.55 -0.55 12.69
C LYS A 44 -5.87 -1.91 12.81
N ILE A 45 -4.56 -1.91 13.04
CA ILE A 45 -3.77 -3.12 13.26
C ILE A 45 -4.06 -3.61 14.67
N LYS A 46 -4.37 -4.91 14.81
CA LYS A 46 -4.83 -5.47 16.10
C LYS A 46 -3.91 -6.55 16.66
N THR A 47 -3.19 -7.24 15.78
CA THR A 47 -2.49 -8.48 16.15
C THR A 47 -0.98 -8.32 16.25
N VAL A 48 -0.47 -7.13 15.93
CA VAL A 48 0.96 -6.82 15.90
C VAL A 48 1.31 -5.99 17.13
N SER A 49 2.22 -6.51 17.95
CA SER A 49 2.77 -5.80 19.11
C SER A 49 4.15 -5.24 18.75
N GLY A 50 4.31 -3.92 18.91
CA GLY A 50 5.57 -3.23 18.59
C GLY A 50 5.68 -2.78 17.12
N PRO A 51 6.80 -2.13 16.74
CA PRO A 51 7.01 -1.56 15.41
C PRO A 51 7.40 -2.66 14.40
N ASP A 52 6.47 -3.54 14.06
CA ASP A 52 6.64 -4.53 12.99
C ASP A 52 5.75 -4.18 11.79
N ASP A 53 6.30 -3.36 10.91
CA ASP A 53 5.67 -2.91 9.67
C ASP A 53 5.36 -4.07 8.72
N TYR A 54 6.16 -5.16 8.75
CA TYR A 54 5.95 -6.32 7.88
C TYR A 54 4.75 -7.13 8.35
N ALA A 55 4.67 -7.43 9.65
CA ALA A 55 3.52 -8.12 10.22
C ALA A 55 2.24 -7.29 10.03
N SER A 56 2.33 -5.98 10.17
CA SER A 56 1.21 -5.07 9.94
C SER A 56 0.75 -5.08 8.49
N MET A 57 1.67 -5.04 7.53
CA MET A 57 1.37 -5.17 6.10
C MET A 57 0.68 -6.50 5.79
N ARG A 58 1.21 -7.62 6.32
CA ARG A 58 0.61 -8.95 6.17
C ARG A 58 -0.82 -8.99 6.70
N GLU A 59 -1.07 -8.41 7.88
CA GLU A 59 -2.41 -8.37 8.48
C GLU A 59 -3.40 -7.65 7.56
N VAL A 60 -3.02 -6.49 7.01
CA VAL A 60 -3.88 -5.67 6.15
C VAL A 60 -4.21 -6.39 4.84
N ILE A 61 -3.19 -6.90 4.16
CA ILE A 61 -3.32 -7.65 2.91
C ILE A 61 -4.23 -8.86 3.13
N ARG A 62 -3.92 -9.68 4.14
CA ARG A 62 -4.72 -10.86 4.49
C ARG A 62 -6.18 -10.49 4.73
N ARG A 63 -6.44 -9.52 5.61
CA ARG A 63 -7.82 -9.11 5.94
C ARG A 63 -8.59 -8.56 4.73
N ARG A 64 -7.94 -7.80 3.85
CA ARG A 64 -8.58 -7.27 2.63
C ARG A 64 -8.93 -8.40 1.68
N TYR A 65 -7.95 -9.23 1.33
CA TYR A 65 -8.13 -10.21 0.26
C TYR A 65 -8.88 -11.46 0.69
N THR A 66 -8.82 -11.85 1.96
CA THR A 66 -9.76 -12.86 2.49
C THR A 66 -11.21 -12.41 2.33
N ARG A 67 -11.49 -11.11 2.55
CA ARG A 67 -12.84 -10.57 2.32
C ARG A 67 -13.18 -10.48 0.84
N VAL A 68 -12.25 -10.08 -0.01
CA VAL A 68 -12.46 -10.05 -1.47
C VAL A 68 -12.82 -11.44 -2.00
N LEU A 69 -12.08 -12.47 -1.57
CA LEU A 69 -12.37 -13.86 -1.92
C LEU A 69 -13.73 -14.32 -1.38
N LYS A 70 -14.02 -14.03 -0.11
CA LYS A 70 -15.28 -14.44 0.53
C LYS A 70 -16.51 -13.79 -0.10
N ASP A 71 -16.40 -12.51 -0.43
CA ASP A 71 -17.50 -11.70 -0.98
C ASP A 71 -17.51 -11.75 -2.53
N GLU A 72 -16.67 -12.58 -3.15
CA GLU A 72 -16.50 -12.73 -4.62
C GLU A 72 -16.32 -11.40 -5.36
N LEU A 73 -15.56 -10.48 -4.75
CA LEU A 73 -15.31 -9.15 -5.29
C LEU A 73 -14.21 -9.21 -6.37
N PRO A 74 -14.21 -8.25 -7.32
CA PRO A 74 -13.15 -8.17 -8.33
C PRO A 74 -11.77 -7.94 -7.68
N LEU A 75 -10.78 -8.64 -8.21
CA LEU A 75 -9.37 -8.43 -7.87
C LEU A 75 -8.84 -7.17 -8.57
N PRO A 76 -7.85 -6.48 -7.98
CA PRO A 76 -7.18 -5.37 -8.64
C PRO A 76 -6.23 -5.85 -9.73
N ASP A 77 -6.02 -4.97 -10.72
CA ASP A 77 -5.03 -5.16 -11.77
C ASP A 77 -3.59 -4.96 -11.24
N LEU A 78 -3.44 -4.16 -10.18
CA LEU A 78 -2.16 -3.87 -9.54
C LEU A 78 -2.35 -3.44 -8.08
N ILE A 79 -1.48 -3.92 -7.20
CA ILE A 79 -1.35 -3.47 -5.82
C ILE A 79 -0.08 -2.64 -5.70
N LEU A 80 -0.22 -1.42 -5.20
CA LEU A 80 0.90 -0.54 -4.88
C LEU A 80 1.09 -0.47 -3.37
N ILE A 81 2.33 -0.57 -2.92
CA ILE A 81 2.71 -0.49 -1.51
C ILE A 81 3.64 0.70 -1.31
N ASP A 82 3.36 1.55 -0.32
CA ASP A 82 4.30 2.61 0.12
C ASP A 82 5.43 1.96 0.93
N GLY A 83 6.40 1.39 0.23
CA GLY A 83 7.34 0.51 0.88
C GLY A 83 8.45 -0.07 0.00
N GLY A 84 9.51 -0.50 0.67
CA GLY A 84 10.64 -1.16 0.03
C GLY A 84 10.44 -2.65 -0.20
N LYS A 85 11.47 -3.31 -0.73
CA LYS A 85 11.51 -4.75 -1.06
C LYS A 85 10.93 -5.66 0.03
N GLY A 86 11.22 -5.40 1.31
CA GLY A 86 10.71 -6.22 2.41
C GLY A 86 9.18 -6.18 2.52
N GLN A 87 8.56 -5.02 2.38
CA GLN A 87 7.10 -4.86 2.47
C GLN A 87 6.40 -5.44 1.23
N ILE A 88 7.02 -5.29 0.06
CA ILE A 88 6.52 -5.89 -1.19
C ILE A 88 6.53 -7.41 -1.07
N ASN A 89 7.65 -8.01 -0.66
CA ASN A 89 7.76 -9.45 -0.46
C ASN A 89 6.77 -9.98 0.59
N ALA A 90 6.57 -9.24 1.68
CA ALA A 90 5.60 -9.63 2.71
C ALA A 90 4.16 -9.66 2.16
N ALA A 91 3.82 -8.76 1.24
CA ALA A 91 2.51 -8.79 0.59
C ALA A 91 2.39 -9.90 -0.45
N ILE A 92 3.42 -10.12 -1.29
CA ILE A 92 3.47 -11.21 -2.27
C ILE A 92 3.31 -12.57 -1.56
N ASP A 93 4.05 -12.78 -0.47
CA ASP A 93 4.00 -13.98 0.35
C ASP A 93 2.57 -14.30 0.82
N VAL A 94 1.84 -13.31 1.32
CA VAL A 94 0.44 -13.50 1.73
C VAL A 94 -0.48 -13.76 0.53
N LEU A 95 -0.30 -13.05 -0.57
CA LEU A 95 -1.14 -13.20 -1.76
C LEU A 95 -0.96 -14.58 -2.38
N GLU A 96 0.27 -15.00 -2.62
CA GLU A 96 0.58 -16.25 -3.33
C GLU A 96 0.49 -17.47 -2.39
N ASN A 97 1.18 -17.45 -1.25
CA ASN A 97 1.33 -18.65 -0.42
C ASN A 97 0.13 -18.89 0.52
N GLU A 98 -0.56 -17.83 0.96
CA GLU A 98 -1.70 -17.97 1.87
C GLU A 98 -3.06 -17.93 1.16
N LEU A 99 -3.19 -17.08 0.13
CA LEU A 99 -4.48 -16.82 -0.53
C LEU A 99 -4.56 -17.37 -1.96
N ASN A 100 -3.45 -17.88 -2.50
CA ASN A 100 -3.34 -18.41 -3.87
C ASN A 100 -3.84 -17.42 -4.94
N LEU A 101 -3.48 -16.14 -4.77
CA LEU A 101 -3.82 -15.03 -5.65
C LEU A 101 -2.60 -14.61 -6.47
N SER A 102 -2.76 -14.57 -7.79
CA SER A 102 -1.75 -14.02 -8.71
C SER A 102 -2.13 -12.59 -9.09
N VAL A 103 -1.77 -11.64 -8.22
CA VAL A 103 -2.01 -10.21 -8.44
C VAL A 103 -0.67 -9.48 -8.46
N PRO A 104 -0.37 -8.67 -9.49
CA PRO A 104 0.85 -7.89 -9.53
C PRO A 104 0.99 -6.95 -8.33
N VAL A 105 2.18 -6.93 -7.71
CA VAL A 105 2.52 -6.03 -6.61
C VAL A 105 3.71 -5.17 -7.00
N ALA A 106 3.62 -3.87 -6.73
CA ALA A 106 4.71 -2.94 -6.90
C ALA A 106 4.90 -2.05 -5.65
N GLY A 107 6.13 -1.67 -5.37
CA GLY A 107 6.47 -0.75 -4.29
C GLY A 107 6.86 0.61 -4.80
N LEU A 108 6.47 1.66 -4.07
CA LEU A 108 6.94 3.02 -4.30
C LEU A 108 8.14 3.31 -3.42
N VAL A 109 9.29 3.56 -4.03
CA VAL A 109 10.53 3.87 -3.30
C VAL A 109 10.99 5.30 -3.61
N LYS A 110 11.11 6.10 -2.55
CA LYS A 110 11.63 7.46 -2.62
C LYS A 110 13.16 7.43 -2.64
N LYS A 111 13.80 7.93 -3.70
CA LYS A 111 15.26 8.10 -3.71
C LYS A 111 15.63 9.33 -2.86
N MET A 112 16.27 9.12 -1.71
CA MET A 112 16.84 10.19 -0.89
C MET A 112 18.09 10.78 -1.60
N LYS A 113 17.91 11.76 -2.50
CA LYS A 113 18.92 12.79 -2.83
C LYS A 113 18.37 13.80 -3.83
N LYS A 114 18.14 15.04 -3.35
CA LYS A 114 18.00 16.35 -4.04
C LYS A 114 17.14 16.51 -5.31
N HIS A 115 16.57 15.43 -5.84
CA HIS A 115 15.74 15.44 -7.04
C HIS A 115 14.61 14.43 -6.83
N ARG A 116 13.36 14.90 -6.69
CA ARG A 116 12.15 14.06 -6.58
C ARG A 116 12.05 13.14 -7.81
N THR A 117 12.58 11.94 -7.73
CA THR A 117 12.34 10.85 -8.68
C THR A 117 11.67 9.73 -7.91
N SER A 118 10.44 9.41 -8.30
CA SER A 118 9.68 8.27 -7.78
C SER A 118 10.09 7.06 -8.60
N ASN A 119 10.61 6.04 -7.93
CA ASN A 119 10.89 4.77 -8.58
C ASN A 119 9.78 3.77 -8.22
N LEU A 120 9.41 2.95 -9.19
CA LEU A 120 8.63 1.75 -8.94
C LEU A 120 9.58 0.58 -8.75
N MET A 121 9.31 -0.28 -7.79
CA MET A 121 9.91 -1.61 -7.70
C MET A 121 8.83 -2.64 -8.03
N MET A 122 9.03 -3.44 -9.07
CA MET A 122 8.02 -4.40 -9.54
C MET A 122 8.69 -5.62 -10.19
N GLY A 123 7.95 -6.72 -10.30
CA GLY A 123 8.41 -7.97 -10.90
C GLY A 123 9.15 -8.86 -9.91
N ASP A 124 9.44 -10.09 -10.33
CA ASP A 124 9.99 -11.14 -9.46
C ASP A 124 11.35 -10.78 -8.86
N THR A 125 12.16 -10.01 -9.62
CA THR A 125 13.48 -9.53 -9.17
C THR A 125 13.40 -8.24 -8.34
N LEU A 126 12.22 -7.60 -8.29
CA LEU A 126 11.98 -6.28 -7.70
C LEU A 126 12.95 -5.22 -8.23
N GLU A 127 13.09 -5.20 -9.55
CA GLU A 127 13.92 -4.21 -10.23
C GLU A 127 13.33 -2.81 -10.13
N ILE A 128 14.23 -1.83 -10.05
CA ILE A 128 13.87 -0.42 -9.98
C ILE A 128 13.55 0.05 -11.39
N VAL A 129 12.27 0.29 -11.65
CA VAL A 129 11.80 0.96 -12.86
C VAL A 129 11.81 2.47 -12.60
N ALA A 130 12.75 3.16 -13.25
CA ALA A 130 12.82 4.61 -13.23
C ALA A 130 11.68 5.18 -14.08
N LEU A 131 10.82 5.99 -13.47
CA LEU A 131 9.76 6.70 -14.18
C LEU A 131 10.24 8.07 -14.61
N GLU A 132 10.02 8.40 -15.88
CA GLU A 132 10.24 9.75 -16.37
C GLU A 132 9.24 10.73 -15.74
N ARG A 133 9.70 11.93 -15.38
CA ARG A 133 8.89 12.92 -14.63
C ARG A 133 7.70 13.49 -15.41
N ASN A 134 7.77 13.43 -16.72
CA ASN A 134 6.73 13.84 -17.67
C ASN A 134 5.84 12.67 -18.09
N SER A 135 6.07 11.46 -17.57
CA SER A 135 5.25 10.30 -17.89
C SER A 135 3.90 10.36 -17.17
N GLN A 136 2.85 9.86 -17.83
CA GLN A 136 1.52 9.77 -17.22
C GLN A 136 1.51 8.85 -16.00
N ALA A 137 2.35 7.81 -16.00
CA ALA A 137 2.53 6.92 -14.85
C ALA A 137 3.05 7.67 -13.63
N PHE A 138 4.04 8.55 -13.80
CA PHE A 138 4.57 9.37 -12.72
C PHE A 138 3.49 10.29 -12.11
N TYR A 139 2.71 10.96 -12.95
CA TYR A 139 1.62 11.83 -12.48
C TYR A 139 0.51 11.06 -11.76
N LEU A 140 0.16 9.86 -12.22
CA LEU A 140 -0.82 9.01 -11.55
C LEU A 140 -0.34 8.61 -10.15
N LEU A 141 0.91 8.16 -10.03
CA LEU A 141 1.49 7.80 -8.73
C LEU A 141 1.57 8.98 -7.77
N GLN A 142 1.91 10.15 -8.27
CA GLN A 142 1.90 11.37 -7.45
C GLN A 142 0.50 11.68 -6.91
N ARG A 143 -0.54 11.60 -7.76
CA ARG A 143 -1.93 11.78 -7.33
C ARG A 143 -2.37 10.74 -6.29
N ILE A 144 -1.91 9.50 -6.43
CA ILE A 144 -2.20 8.43 -5.46
C ILE A 144 -1.59 8.77 -4.10
N GLN A 145 -0.33 9.21 -4.06
CA GLN A 145 0.33 9.64 -2.83
C GLN A 145 -0.36 10.86 -2.21
N ASP A 146 -0.80 11.81 -3.03
CA ASP A 146 -1.50 13.02 -2.56
C ASP A 146 -2.90 12.68 -1.97
N GLU A 147 -3.62 11.70 -2.51
CA GLU A 147 -4.93 11.25 -1.99
C GLU A 147 -4.82 10.41 -0.71
N ASP A 148 -3.66 9.82 -0.43
CA ASP A 148 -3.46 9.03 0.78
C ASP A 148 -3.40 9.91 2.04
N ALA A 149 -2.79 11.10 1.95
CA ALA A 149 -2.67 12.05 3.06
C ALA A 149 -3.98 12.33 3.83
N PRO A 150 -5.12 12.65 3.18
CA PRO A 150 -6.39 12.87 3.89
C PRO A 150 -7.03 11.61 4.49
N VAL A 151 -6.61 10.39 4.13
CA VAL A 151 -7.11 9.14 4.74
C VAL A 151 -6.35 8.79 6.02
N ARG A 152 -5.09 9.26 6.12
CA ARG A 152 -4.24 9.10 7.30
C ARG A 152 -4.78 9.89 8.50
N HIS A 153 -5.16 11.15 8.27
CA HIS A 153 -5.73 12.07 9.27
C HIS A 153 -7.21 11.78 9.56
#